data_AF-A0A6H2A4T1-F1
#
_entry.id   AF-A0A6H2A4T1-F1
#
_cell.length_a   1.000
_cell.length_b   1.000
_cell.length_c   1.000
_cell.angle_alpha   90.00
_cell.angle_beta   90.00
_cell.angle_gamma   90.00
#
_symmetry.space_group_name_H-M   'P 1'
#
loop_
_entity.id
_entity.type
_entity.pdbx_description
1 polymer ?
#
loop_
_entity_poly.entity_id
_entity_poly.type
_entity_poly.pdbx_seq_one_letter_code
_entity_poly.pdbx_strand_id
1 'polypeptide(L)'
;MDRIKFVWNGIKANGKLHRTFYSNGALINSPKGTLTIYARDYKSLPKIDGLTAENGTDIQTDYFESDRIRVTPDNRHYPAVLAALKQRQEHDAKKWAKSKYA
;
A
#
# COMPACT_ATOMS: atom_id res chain seq x y z
N MET A 1 3.33 9.51 -20.32
CA MET A 1 2.39 8.68 -19.56
C MET A 1 3.20 7.82 -18.60
N ASP A 2 3.21 8.18 -17.31
CA ASP A 2 3.91 7.39 -16.30
C ASP A 2 3.32 5.97 -16.25
N ARG A 3 4.14 4.96 -16.53
CA ARG A 3 3.71 3.56 -16.45
C ARG A 3 3.73 3.15 -14.98
N ILE A 4 2.58 3.25 -14.33
CA ILE A 4 2.39 2.85 -12.93
C ILE A 4 1.92 1.40 -12.91
N LYS A 5 2.60 0.56 -12.11
CA LYS A 5 2.20 -0.83 -11.88
C LYS A 5 2.24 -1.16 -10.40
N PHE A 6 1.12 -1.63 -9.86
CA PHE A 6 1.03 -2.17 -8.51
C PHE A 6 1.52 -3.62 -8.53
N VAL A 7 2.47 -3.94 -7.66
CA VAL A 7 3.04 -5.28 -7.47
C VAL A 7 2.99 -5.65 -5.99
N TRP A 8 3.10 -6.94 -5.66
CA TRP A 8 2.95 -7.44 -4.29
C TRP A 8 3.84 -6.75 -3.24
N ASN A 9 5.04 -6.29 -3.64
CA ASN A 9 6.04 -5.68 -2.76
C ASN A 9 6.16 -4.15 -2.89
N GLY A 10 5.31 -3.51 -3.69
CA GLY A 10 5.47 -2.08 -3.95
C GLY A 10 4.71 -1.54 -5.15
N ILE A 11 5.00 -0.29 -5.47
CA ILE A 11 4.52 0.41 -6.65
C ILE A 11 5.70 0.65 -7.57
N LYS A 12 5.65 0.15 -8.80
CA LYS A 12 6.60 0.50 -9.85
C LYS A 12 6.12 1.74 -10.56
N ALA A 13 6.86 2.83 -10.44
CA ALA A 13 6.63 4.08 -11.15
C ALA A 13 7.93 4.45 -11.87
N ASN A 14 7.86 4.71 -13.18
CA ASN A 14 9.01 5.16 -13.99
C ASN A 14 10.25 4.26 -13.86
N GLY A 15 10.04 2.95 -13.83
CA GLY A 15 11.10 1.95 -13.70
C GLY A 15 11.66 1.78 -12.28
N LYS A 16 11.29 2.65 -11.32
CA LYS A 16 11.71 2.57 -9.92
C LYS A 16 10.65 1.86 -9.08
N LEU A 17 11.10 0.95 -8.21
CA LEU A 17 10.23 0.31 -7.22
C LEU A 17 10.19 1.13 -5.93
N HIS A 18 9.01 1.66 -5.62
CA HIS A 18 8.69 2.23 -4.32
C HIS A 18 8.14 1.11 -3.44
N ARG A 19 8.85 0.74 -2.38
CA ARG A 19 8.44 -0.35 -1.49
C ARG A 19 7.25 0.12 -0.67
N THR A 20 6.20 -0.68 -0.66
CA THR A 20 4.96 -0.39 0.06
C THR A 20 4.40 -1.64 0.71
N PHE A 21 3.46 -1.43 1.64
CA PHE A 21 2.69 -2.47 2.29
C PHE A 21 1.20 -2.24 2.04
N TYR A 22 0.51 -3.26 1.56
CA TYR A 22 -0.94 -3.21 1.32
C TYR A 22 -1.71 -3.78 2.50
N SER A 23 -2.73 -3.09 2.97
CA SER A 23 -3.63 -3.55 4.03
C SER A 23 -5.09 -3.41 3.59
N ASN A 24 -5.93 -4.34 4.02
CA ASN A 24 -7.38 -4.33 3.84
C ASN A 24 -8.13 -4.27 5.18
N GLY A 25 -7.48 -3.73 6.22
CA GLY A 25 -8.09 -3.57 7.54
C GLY A 25 -9.35 -2.68 7.48
N ALA A 26 -10.36 -3.01 8.30
CA ALA A 26 -11.55 -2.20 8.42
C ALA A 26 -11.20 -0.83 9.04
N LEU A 27 -11.66 0.24 8.40
CA LEU A 27 -11.45 1.62 8.85
C LEU A 27 -12.76 2.18 9.36
N ILE A 28 -12.73 2.81 10.54
CA ILE A 28 -13.94 3.33 11.22
C ILE A 28 -14.60 4.46 10.41
N ASN A 29 -13.79 5.32 9.79
CA ASN A 29 -14.24 6.50 9.04
C ASN A 29 -13.99 6.38 7.53
N SER A 30 -14.08 5.18 6.97
CA SER A 30 -13.91 5.01 5.51
C SER A 30 -14.88 3.97 4.96
N PRO A 31 -15.24 4.06 3.66
CA PRO A 31 -16.10 3.09 3.01
C PRO A 31 -15.61 1.65 3.21
N LYS A 32 -16.54 0.72 3.42
CA LYS A 32 -16.21 -0.70 3.55
C LYS A 32 -15.43 -1.18 2.32
N GLY A 33 -14.32 -1.88 2.57
CA GLY A 33 -13.44 -2.40 1.50
C GLY A 33 -12.39 -1.41 1.02
N THR A 34 -12.26 -0.23 1.65
CA THR A 34 -11.12 0.67 1.43
C THR A 34 -9.80 -0.06 1.69
N LEU A 35 -8.88 0.05 0.75
CA LEU A 35 -7.53 -0.50 0.87
C LEU A 35 -6.58 0.61 1.30
N THR A 36 -5.61 0.28 2.14
CA THR A 36 -4.57 1.21 2.57
C THR A 36 -3.23 0.76 2.04
N ILE A 37 -2.51 1.69 1.42
CA ILE A 37 -1.12 1.51 1.00
C ILE A 37 -0.25 2.31 1.95
N TYR A 38 0.61 1.64 2.68
CA TYR A 38 1.61 2.28 3.53
C TYR A 38 2.95 2.32 2.81
N ALA A 39 3.64 3.46 2.92
CA ALA A 39 5.03 3.53 2.54
C ALA A 39 5.87 2.67 3.48
N ARG A 40 7.00 2.17 2.96
CA ARG A 40 7.98 1.43 3.75
C ARG A 40 9.23 2.24 3.95
N ASP A 41 9.90 1.98 5.07
CA ASP A 41 11.22 2.53 5.37
C ASP A 41 11.23 4.09 5.41
N TYR A 42 10.12 4.72 5.82
CA TYR A 42 9.92 6.18 5.87
C TYR A 42 10.18 6.91 4.54
N LYS A 43 10.00 6.21 3.40
CA LYS A 43 10.17 6.79 2.06
C LYS A 43 8.88 7.39 1.54
N SER A 44 8.98 8.38 0.67
CA SER A 44 7.80 8.95 0.02
C SER A 44 7.17 8.03 -1.02
N LEU A 45 5.84 8.06 -1.08
CA LEU A 45 5.07 7.40 -2.12
C LEU A 45 5.17 8.16 -3.45
N PRO A 46 5.13 7.46 -4.60
CA PRO A 46 5.08 8.13 -5.89
C PRO A 46 3.77 8.91 -6.01
N LYS A 47 3.79 10.04 -6.72
CA LYS A 47 2.56 10.76 -7.07
C LYS A 47 1.80 9.95 -8.12
N ILE A 48 0.56 9.59 -7.80
CA ILE A 48 -0.29 8.80 -8.69
C ILE A 48 -1.58 9.58 -8.90
N ASP A 49 -1.93 9.82 -10.16
CA ASP A 49 -3.16 10.52 -10.50
C ASP A 49 -4.41 9.80 -9.95
N GLY A 50 -5.25 10.55 -9.24
CA GLY A 50 -6.44 10.04 -8.55
C GLY A 50 -6.16 9.39 -7.19
N LEU A 51 -4.94 9.44 -6.66
CA LEU A 51 -4.59 8.96 -5.32
C LEU A 51 -3.85 10.04 -4.54
N THR A 52 -4.31 10.28 -3.31
CA THR A 52 -3.70 11.26 -2.41
C THR A 52 -2.92 10.54 -1.32
N ALA A 53 -1.64 10.91 -1.17
CA ALA A 53 -0.83 10.49 -0.04
C ALA A 53 -1.11 11.41 1.17
N GLU A 54 -1.35 10.81 2.32
CA GLU A 54 -1.53 11.44 3.62
C GLU A 54 -0.30 11.15 4.49
N ASN A 55 0.14 12.13 5.28
CA ASN A 55 1.13 11.94 6.34
C ASN A 55 0.66 12.70 7.58
N GLY A 56 0.45 11.99 8.70
CA GLY A 56 -0.02 12.53 9.96
C GLY A 56 1.08 12.78 10.99
N THR A 57 2.34 12.93 10.55
CA THR A 57 3.46 13.26 11.44
C THR A 57 3.16 14.51 12.25
N ASP A 58 3.34 14.41 13.56
CA ASP A 58 3.18 15.51 14.52
C ASP A 58 4.53 15.84 15.16
N ILE A 59 5.07 16.98 14.74
CA ILE A 59 6.38 17.48 15.19
C ILE A 59 6.35 18.00 16.63
N GLN A 60 5.17 18.27 17.20
CA GLN A 60 5.06 18.75 18.59
C GLN A 60 5.19 17.60 19.60
N THR A 61 4.86 16.37 19.19
CA THR A 61 4.85 15.18 20.07
C THR A 61 5.93 14.15 19.73
N ASP A 62 6.87 14.50 18.85
CA ASP A 62 7.89 13.59 18.31
C ASP A 62 7.29 12.31 17.68
N TYR A 63 6.12 12.46 17.07
CA TYR A 63 5.37 11.36 16.46
C TYR A 63 5.56 11.34 14.94
N PHE A 64 6.31 10.36 14.42
CA PHE A 64 6.55 10.19 12.99
C PHE A 64 5.67 9.09 12.40
N GLU A 65 4.81 9.47 11.44
CA GLU A 65 4.00 8.54 10.67
C GLU A 65 4.60 8.35 9.26
N SER A 66 4.51 7.13 8.73
CA SER A 66 4.84 6.87 7.33
C SER A 66 3.71 7.34 6.42
N ASP A 67 4.05 7.80 5.22
CA ASP A 67 3.07 8.16 4.20
C ASP A 67 2.10 7.00 3.95
N ARG A 68 0.81 7.33 3.82
CA ARG A 68 -0.25 6.36 3.49
C ARG A 68 -1.14 6.87 2.37
N ILE A 69 -1.67 5.96 1.56
CA ILE A 69 -2.71 6.25 0.56
C ILE A 69 -3.93 5.40 0.89
N ARG A 70 -5.11 6.04 0.92
CA ARG A 70 -6.39 5.35 0.99
C ARG A 70 -6.98 5.19 -0.41
N VAL A 71 -7.30 3.97 -0.76
CA VAL A 71 -7.88 3.61 -2.07
C VAL A 71 -9.29 3.11 -1.83
N THR A 72 -10.27 3.95 -2.16
CA THR A 72 -11.69 3.59 -2.07
C THR A 72 -12.08 2.60 -3.18
N PRO A 73 -13.13 1.79 -2.98
CA PRO A 73 -13.64 0.87 -4.00
C PRO A 73 -13.99 1.53 -5.34
N ASP A 74 -14.44 2.79 -5.30
CA ASP A 74 -14.83 3.56 -6.48
C ASP A 74 -13.64 4.10 -7.29
N ASN A 75 -12.40 3.93 -6.80
CA ASN A 75 -11.22 4.43 -7.46
C ASN A 75 -10.81 3.55 -8.66
N ARG A 76 -10.41 4.17 -9.78
CA ARG A 76 -9.88 3.48 -10.98
C ARG A 76 -8.75 2.49 -10.67
N HIS A 77 -7.91 2.79 -9.68
CA HIS A 77 -6.76 1.95 -9.32
C HIS A 77 -7.10 0.81 -8.34
N TYR A 78 -8.32 0.80 -7.77
CA TYR A 78 -8.75 -0.20 -6.81
C TYR A 78 -8.52 -1.66 -7.25
N PRO A 79 -8.93 -2.11 -8.45
CA PRO A 79 -8.73 -3.51 -8.86
C PRO A 79 -7.25 -3.89 -8.95
N ALA A 80 -6.38 -2.96 -9.36
CA ALA A 80 -4.94 -3.20 -9.45
C ALA A 80 -4.30 -3.32 -8.07
N VAL A 81 -4.71 -2.48 -7.12
CA VAL A 81 -4.25 -2.52 -5.72
C VAL A 81 -4.75 -3.79 -5.03
N LEU A 82 -6.00 -4.20 -5.27
CA LEU A 82 -6.55 -5.45 -4.75
C LEU A 82 -5.78 -6.67 -5.28
N ALA A 83 -5.43 -6.68 -6.56
CA ALA A 83 -4.61 -7.75 -7.14
C ALA A 83 -3.21 -7.82 -6.49
N ALA A 84 -2.57 -6.67 -6.23
CA ALA A 84 -1.29 -6.62 -5.52
C ALA A 84 -1.40 -7.11 -4.07
N LEU A 85 -2.47 -6.76 -3.35
CA LEU A 85 -2.76 -7.27 -2.01
C LEU A 85 -2.89 -8.80 -2.01
N LYS A 86 -3.67 -9.37 -2.94
CA LYS A 86 -3.83 -10.83 -3.07
C LYS A 86 -2.50 -11.54 -3.33
N GLN A 87 -1.71 -11.04 -4.29
CA GLN A 87 -0.38 -11.60 -4.58
C GLN A 87 0.53 -11.58 -3.34
N ARG A 88 0.43 -10.52 -2.53
CA ARG A 88 1.18 -10.42 -1.29
C ARG A 88 0.72 -11.45 -0.27
N GLN A 89 -0.59 -11.61 -0.07
CA GLN A 89 -1.14 -12.61 0.84
C GLN A 89 -0.71 -14.03 0.44
N GLU A 90 -0.72 -14.34 -0.86
CA GLU A 90 -0.23 -15.62 -1.38
C GLU A 90 1.28 -15.81 -1.12
N HIS A 91 2.08 -14.77 -1.33
CA HIS A 91 3.51 -14.79 -1.04
C HIS A 91 3.77 -15.04 0.46
N ASP A 92 3.08 -14.32 1.33
CA ASP A 92 3.21 -14.44 2.77
C ASP A 92 2.75 -15.85 3.21
N ALA A 93 1.62 -16.36 2.71
CA ALA A 93 1.14 -17.71 2.99
C ALA A 93 2.14 -18.81 2.61
N LYS A 94 2.80 -18.70 1.44
CA LYS A 94 3.88 -19.63 1.03
C LYS A 94 5.05 -19.60 2.00
N LYS A 95 5.44 -18.41 2.48
CA LYS A 95 6.52 -18.23 3.45
C LYS A 95 6.18 -18.87 4.79
N TRP A 96 4.97 -18.63 5.31
CA TRP A 96 4.49 -19.22 6.56
C TRP A 96 4.38 -20.75 6.46
N ALA A 97 3.87 -21.27 5.34
CA ALA A 97 3.80 -22.70 5.09
C ALA A 97 5.19 -23.35 5.14
N LYS A 98 6.20 -22.75 4.49
CA LYS A 98 7.59 -23.23 4.54
C LYS A 98 8.16 -23.22 5.96
N SER A 99 7.85 -22.19 6.75
CA SER A 99 8.35 -22.05 8.11
C SER A 99 7.70 -23.00 9.11
N LYS A 100 6.51 -23.53 8.83
CA LYS A 100 5.79 -24.44 9.74
C LYS A 100 6.35 -25.87 9.74
N TYR A 101 7.19 -26.20 8.76
CA TYR A 101 7.80 -27.52 8.58
C TYR A 101 9.34 -27.51 8.64
N ALA A 102 9.93 -26.40 9.10
CA ALA A 102 11.36 -26.22 9.32
C ALA A 102 11.63 -26.15 10.83
#